data_AF-A0A0A0V712-F1
#
_entry.id   AF-A0A0A0V712-F1
#
_cell.length_a   1.000
_cell.length_b   1.000
_cell.length_c   1.000
_cell.angle_alpha   90.00
_cell.angle_beta   90.00
_cell.angle_gamma   90.00
#
_symmetry.space_group_name_H-M   'P 1'
#
loop_
_entity.id
_entity.type
_entity.pdbx_description
1 polymer ?
#
loop_
_entity_poly.entity_id
_entity_poly.type
_entity_poly.pdbx_seq_one_letter_code
_entity_poly.pdbx_strand_id
1 'polypeptide(L)' 'MGFAKHFFLFAVLLCATAMYSVAEPAQERLIESIACMQKGLPCMEHVDCCHGVCDSLFCLY' A
#
# COMPACT_ATOMS: atom_id res chain seq x y z
N MET A 1 11.27 17.79 42.06
CA MET A 1 10.17 17.92 41.08
C MET A 1 10.58 17.59 39.64
N GLY A 2 11.60 16.76 39.39
CA GLY A 2 12.02 16.41 38.01
C GLY A 2 11.39 15.11 37.49
N PHE A 3 11.27 14.10 38.34
CA PHE A 3 10.89 12.73 37.94
C PHE A 3 9.50 12.63 37.32
N ALA A 4 8.51 13.33 37.88
CA ALA A 4 7.13 13.36 37.37
C ALA A 4 7.05 13.95 35.95
N LYS A 5 7.87 14.96 35.65
CA LYS A 5 7.90 15.60 34.32
C LYS A 5 8.46 14.65 33.26
N HIS A 6 9.53 13.92 33.60
CA HIS A 6 10.12 12.92 32.72
C HIS A 6 9.17 11.75 32.45
N PHE A 7 8.46 11.28 33.47
CA PHE A 7 7.47 10.21 33.33
C PHE A 7 6.32 10.63 32.41
N PHE A 8 5.81 11.85 32.56
CA PHE A 8 4.72 12.36 31.73
C PHE A 8 5.13 12.48 30.25
N LEU A 9 6.33 13.00 29.98
CA LEU A 9 6.85 13.11 28.62
C LEU A 9 7.03 11.73 27.96
N PHE A 10 7.49 10.74 28.73
CA PHE A 10 7.67 9.38 28.23
C PHE A 10 6.32 8.72 27.89
N ALA A 11 5.30 8.93 28.74
CA ALA A 11 3.95 8.43 28.48
C ALA A 11 3.34 9.03 27.20
N VAL A 12 3.50 10.34 26.99
CA VAL A 12 3.00 11.02 25.78
C VAL A 12 3.70 10.50 24.52
N LEU A 13 5.02 10.30 24.58
CA LEU A 13 5.80 9.72 23.48
C LEU A 13 5.30 8.31 23.12
N LEU A 14 5.10 7.45 24.12
CA LEU A 14 4.59 6.09 23.90
C LEU A 14 3.18 6.09 23.28
N CYS A 15 2.29 6.97 23.73
CA CYS A 15 0.96 7.11 23.13
C CYS A 15 1.03 7.60 21.68
N ALA A 16 1.90 8.57 21.38
CA ALA A 16 2.08 9.06 20.03
C ALA A 16 2.62 7.96 19.10
N THR A 17 3.60 7.17 19.54
CA THR A 17 4.13 6.05 18.75
C THR A 17 3.11 4.93 18.57
N ALA A 18 2.27 4.65 19.57
CA ALA A 18 1.21 3.65 19.46
C ALA A 18 0.17 4.09 18.41
N MET A 19 -0.25 5.36 18.42
CA MET A 19 -1.16 5.90 17.41
C MET A 19 -0.56 5.85 16.00
N TYR A 20 0.73 6.18 15.86
CA TYR A 20 1.44 6.07 14.59
C TYR A 20 1.59 4.63 14.09
N SER A 21 1.66 3.64 14.97
CA SER A 21 1.77 2.23 14.58
C SER A 21 0.44 1.60 14.15
N VAL A 22 -0.69 2.14 14.64
CA VAL A 22 -2.05 1.69 14.26
C VAL A 22 -2.58 2.46 13.05
N ALA A 23 -1.99 3.62 12.76
CA ALA A 23 -1.99 4.14 11.40
C ALA A 23 -1.14 3.18 10.55
N GLU A 24 -1.73 2.05 10.16
CA GLU A 24 -1.26 1.28 9.01
C GLU A 24 -0.85 2.29 7.96
N PRO A 25 0.40 2.27 7.47
CA PRO A 25 0.67 2.97 6.24
C PRO A 25 -0.25 2.25 5.26
N ALA A 26 -1.32 2.92 4.85
CA ALA A 26 -1.95 2.70 3.56
C ALA A 26 -0.82 2.93 2.57
N GLN A 27 -0.01 1.89 2.44
CA GLN A 27 1.27 1.90 1.82
C GLN A 27 0.95 2.34 0.41
N GLU A 28 1.39 3.55 0.07
CA GLU A 28 1.37 4.15 -1.26
C GLU A 28 2.24 3.33 -2.24
N ARG A 29 2.20 1.99 -2.16
CA ARG A 29 2.29 1.10 -3.31
C ARG A 29 1.00 1.29 -4.12
N LEU A 30 0.77 2.50 -4.61
CA LEU A 30 0.02 2.70 -5.83
C LEU A 30 1.01 2.28 -6.94
N ILE A 31 1.12 0.97 -7.16
CA ILE A 31 0.62 0.32 -8.38
C ILE A 31 1.17 1.03 -9.61
N GLU A 32 2.49 0.95 -9.83
CA GLU A 32 3.04 1.27 -11.15
C GLU A 32 3.75 0.07 -11.79
N SER A 33 3.68 -1.14 -11.20
CA SER A 33 4.44 -2.28 -11.76
C SER A 33 4.05 -3.71 -11.36
N ILE A 34 2.96 -3.98 -10.62
CA ILE A 34 2.62 -5.38 -10.23
C ILE A 34 1.12 -5.71 -10.29
N ALA A 35 0.26 -4.82 -10.79
CA ALA A 35 -1.12 -5.19 -11.07
C ALA A 35 -1.24 -5.53 -12.56
N CYS A 36 -0.91 -6.77 -12.92
CA CYS A 36 -1.23 -7.25 -14.25
C CYS A 36 -2.74 -7.55 -14.34
N MET A 37 -3.33 -7.30 -15.50
CA MET A 37 -4.73 -7.52 -15.80
C MET A 37 -4.98 -9.02 -15.99
N GLN A 38 -5.98 -9.52 -15.26
CA GLN A 38 -6.51 -10.88 -15.37
C GLN A 38 -7.32 -11.08 -16.65
N LYS A 39 -7.54 -12.33 -17.06
CA LYS A 39 -8.38 -12.68 -18.21
C LYS A 39 -9.72 -11.96 -18.24
N GLY A 40 -10.06 -11.38 -19.40
CA GLY A 40 -11.32 -10.68 -19.63
C GLY A 40 -11.38 -9.26 -19.05
N LEU A 41 -10.31 -8.78 -18.41
CA LEU A 41 -10.16 -7.36 -18.11
C LEU A 41 -9.66 -6.60 -19.35
N PRO A 42 -10.02 -5.32 -19.46
CA PRO A 42 -9.59 -4.50 -20.58
C PRO A 42 -8.07 -4.25 -20.54
N CYS A 43 -7.43 -4.28 -21.71
CA CYS A 43 -6.00 -4.04 -21.89
C CYS A 43 -5.76 -3.10 -23.08
N MET A 44 -4.69 -2.30 -23.00
CA MET A 44 -4.24 -1.43 -24.09
C MET A 44 -2.96 -1.99 -24.73
N GLU A 45 -2.08 -2.54 -23.91
CA GLU A 45 -0.84 -3.17 -24.33
C GLU A 45 -0.76 -4.63 -23.85
N HIS A 46 0.02 -5.43 -24.57
CA HIS A 46 0.23 -6.84 -24.23
C HIS A 46 0.82 -6.99 -22.82
N VAL A 47 1.70 -6.06 -22.42
CA VAL A 47 2.35 -6.03 -21.11
C VAL A 47 1.41 -5.73 -19.95
N ASP A 48 0.21 -5.21 -20.24
CA ASP A 48 -0.82 -4.99 -19.21
C ASP A 48 -1.36 -6.32 -18.70
N CYS A 49 -1.41 -7.36 -19.55
CA CYS A 49 -1.94 -8.67 -19.20
C CYS A 49 -0.89 -9.52 -18.50
N CYS A 50 -1.31 -10.29 -17.48
CA CYS A 50 -0.39 -11.17 -16.72
C CYS A 50 0.35 -12.19 -17.61
N HIS A 51 -0.32 -12.62 -18.69
CA HIS A 51 0.21 -13.57 -19.66
C HIS A 51 0.87 -12.90 -20.87
N GLY A 52 0.89 -11.55 -20.93
CA GLY A 52 1.50 -10.84 -22.05
C GLY A 52 0.67 -10.84 -23.33
N VAL A 53 -0.65 -11.15 -23.27
CA VAL A 53 -1.50 -11.30 -24.46
C VAL A 53 -2.78 -10.51 -24.33
N CYS A 54 -2.88 -9.44 -25.11
CA CYS A 54 -4.05 -8.59 -25.25
C CYS A 54 -4.71 -8.86 -26.61
N ASP A 55 -5.94 -9.37 -26.61
CA ASP A 55 -6.73 -9.62 -27.82
C ASP A 55 -8.06 -8.89 -27.75
N SER A 56 -8.46 -8.22 -28.84
CA SER A 56 -9.75 -7.52 -28.91
C SER A 56 -10.00 -6.53 -27.74
N LEU A 57 -8.92 -5.88 -27.23
CA LEU A 57 -8.91 -4.99 -26.06
C LEU A 57 -9.14 -5.69 -24.71
N PHE A 58 -9.02 -7.02 -24.63
CA PHE A 58 -9.14 -7.79 -23.39
C PHE A 58 -8.00 -8.79 -23.22
N CYS A 59 -7.63 -9.09 -21.97
CA CYS A 59 -6.62 -10.11 -21.71
C CYS A 59 -7.15 -11.50 -22.05
N LEU A 60 -6.44 -12.21 -22.93
CA LEU A 60 -6.88 -13.49 -23.48
C LEU A 60 -6.73 -14.66 -22.49
N TYR A 61 -5.68 -14.61 -21.67
CA TYR A 61 -5.28 -15.67 -20.74
C TYR A 61 -5.17 -15.17 -19.30
#